data_AF-A0A6P0Z2Q5-F1
#
_entry.id   AF-A0A6P0Z2Q5-F1
#
_cell.length_a   1.000
_cell.length_b   1.000
_cell.length_c   1.000
_cell.angle_alpha   90.00
_cell.angle_beta   90.00
_cell.angle_gamma   90.00
#
_symmetry.space_group_name_H-M   'P 1'
#
loop_
_entity.id
_entity.type
_entity.pdbx_description
1 polymer ?
#
loop_
_entity_poly.entity_id
_entity_poly.type
_entity_poly.pdbx_seq_one_letter_code
_entity_poly.pdbx_strand_id
1 'polypeptide(L)'
;EPLRITWAYRRGSDGASETILQSLKNPTLLSDRDLGAVLKHFVGKVQDRKTYWDFAQSFLVHSNYTPSYKQFKEDLYEYLTASMDPAYGKRHFNEQLYQYLKNTYPHNDFQKPNEFLIIRTCSRLLNFLVVDNPVRPNHFTFVDLTTNLGETVTTGLLLKIVLVSHKIKPSLEKRFAILFNHYESSHREGVPWLVKSLENMNIALSLHFGSADVSCLNQIM
;
A
#
# COMPACT_ATOMS: atom_id res chain seq x y z
N GLU A 1 44.14 -28.20 -7.07
CA GLU A 1 43.54 -28.34 -5.72
C GLU A 1 44.59 -28.89 -4.76
N PRO A 2 44.53 -28.62 -3.43
CA PRO A 2 43.83 -27.54 -2.70
C PRO A 2 44.82 -26.71 -1.83
N LEU A 3 44.71 -25.38 -1.78
CA LEU A 3 44.02 -24.54 -0.78
C LEU A 3 44.39 -24.75 0.70
N ARG A 4 44.96 -23.69 1.31
CA ARG A 4 44.62 -23.20 2.66
C ARG A 4 45.20 -21.80 2.86
N ILE A 5 44.36 -20.78 2.70
CA ILE A 5 44.67 -19.42 3.16
C ILE A 5 44.10 -19.27 4.57
N THR A 6 44.97 -19.01 5.54
CA THR A 6 44.63 -18.58 6.90
C THR A 6 44.88 -17.08 6.98
N TRP A 7 43.85 -16.31 7.32
CA TRP A 7 43.97 -14.87 7.54
C TRP A 7 43.80 -14.68 9.04
N ALA A 8 44.95 -14.52 9.71
CA ALA A 8 45.01 -14.18 11.11
C ALA A 8 44.61 -12.71 11.31
N TYR A 9 43.77 -12.51 12.30
CA TYR A 9 43.33 -11.24 12.85
C TYR A 9 44.53 -10.46 13.43
N ARG A 10 44.77 -9.22 12.98
CA ARG A 10 45.43 -8.20 13.83
C ARG A 10 44.99 -6.77 13.49
N ARG A 11 44.00 -6.36 14.29
CA ARG A 11 43.57 -5.02 14.75
C ARG A 11 44.49 -3.83 14.43
N GLY A 12 43.87 -2.73 13.96
CA GLY A 12 44.31 -1.36 14.26
C GLY A 12 44.14 -0.34 13.13
N SER A 13 42.95 0.26 12.99
CA SER A 13 42.80 1.69 12.66
C SER A 13 41.34 2.11 12.91
N ASP A 14 41.17 2.73 14.07
CA ASP A 14 39.94 3.13 14.73
C ASP A 14 39.58 4.55 14.28
N GLY A 15 38.95 4.70 13.12
CA GLY A 15 38.63 6.04 12.60
C GLY A 15 37.77 6.16 11.35
N ALA A 16 37.17 5.07 10.85
CA ALA A 16 36.39 5.10 9.60
C ALA A 16 34.91 4.70 9.74
N SER A 17 34.43 4.33 10.93
CA SER A 17 33.03 3.93 11.14
C SER A 17 32.20 4.90 11.98
N GLU A 18 32.80 5.87 12.67
CA GLU A 18 32.04 6.84 13.46
C GLU A 18 31.38 7.94 12.61
N THR A 19 31.80 8.13 11.36
CA THR A 19 31.32 9.24 10.51
C THR A 19 30.12 8.89 9.62
N ILE A 20 29.80 7.60 9.43
CA ILE A 20 28.71 7.17 8.50
C ILE A 20 27.33 7.23 9.18
N LEU A 21 27.28 7.28 10.52
CA LEU A 21 26.05 7.51 11.28
C LEU A 21 25.91 8.98 11.69
N GLN A 22 26.20 9.91 10.77
CA GLN A 22 25.53 11.21 10.87
C GLN A 22 24.04 10.91 10.93
N SER A 23 23.42 11.16 12.09
CA SER A 23 21.99 11.03 12.36
C SER A 23 21.20 11.33 11.08
N LEU A 24 20.82 10.29 10.35
CA LEU A 24 20.15 10.45 9.07
C LEU A 24 18.83 11.14 9.40
N LYS A 25 18.74 12.42 9.02
CA LYS A 25 17.54 13.21 9.24
C LYS A 25 16.40 12.49 8.54
N ASN A 26 15.25 12.38 9.23
CA ASN A 26 14.03 11.81 8.67
C ASN A 26 13.80 12.38 7.25
N PRO A 27 13.84 11.53 6.20
CA PRO A 27 13.75 11.98 4.81
C PRO A 27 12.31 12.30 4.39
N THR A 28 11.34 12.02 5.27
CA THR A 28 9.92 12.26 5.05
C THR A 28 9.51 13.60 5.64
N LEU A 29 8.33 14.04 5.20
CA LEU A 29 7.67 15.23 5.73
C LEU A 29 6.83 14.97 7.00
N LEU A 30 6.86 13.74 7.52
CA LEU A 30 6.17 13.33 8.75
C LEU A 30 6.99 13.69 9.98
N SER A 31 6.33 13.88 11.13
CA SER A 31 7.04 13.91 12.40
C SER A 31 7.66 12.54 12.70
N ASP A 32 8.72 12.47 13.50
CA ASP A 32 9.36 11.19 13.83
C ASP A 32 8.39 10.22 14.53
N ARG A 33 7.45 10.77 15.31
CA ARG A 33 6.37 9.98 15.92
C ARG A 33 5.44 9.38 14.87
N ASP A 34 5.01 10.19 13.90
CA ASP A 34 4.11 9.73 12.84
C ASP A 34 4.83 8.72 11.94
N LEU A 35 6.10 8.97 11.59
CA LEU A 35 6.93 8.03 10.85
C LEU A 35 7.02 6.68 11.57
N GLY A 36 7.31 6.68 12.87
CA GLY A 36 7.36 5.46 13.68
C GLY A 36 6.03 4.70 13.67
N ALA A 37 4.90 5.41 13.76
CA ALA A 37 3.57 4.80 13.70
C ALA A 37 3.29 4.18 12.32
N VAL A 38 3.64 4.88 11.24
CA VAL A 38 3.47 4.41 9.85
C VAL A 38 4.35 3.20 9.56
N LEU A 39 5.63 3.24 9.95
CA LEU A 39 6.53 2.10 9.84
C LEU A 39 5.99 0.90 10.61
N LYS A 40 5.53 1.12 11.85
CA LYS A 40 4.91 0.07 12.67
C LYS A 40 3.67 -0.53 12.00
N HIS A 41 2.90 0.28 11.30
CA HIS A 41 1.71 -0.18 10.59
C HIS A 41 2.03 -1.08 9.39
N PHE A 42 3.07 -0.76 8.60
CA PHE A 42 3.38 -1.47 7.36
C PHE A 42 4.39 -2.62 7.52
N VAL A 43 5.34 -2.50 8.44
CA VAL A 43 6.29 -3.57 8.79
C VAL A 43 5.66 -4.56 9.77
N GLY A 44 4.80 -4.06 10.65
CA GLY A 44 4.21 -4.84 11.72
C GLY A 44 3.14 -5.82 11.25
N LYS A 45 2.76 -6.66 12.21
CA LYS A 45 1.62 -7.55 12.06
C LYS A 45 0.34 -6.74 12.23
N VAL A 46 -0.34 -6.49 11.12
CA VAL A 46 -1.49 -5.57 11.02
C VAL A 46 -2.72 -6.15 11.72
N GLN A 47 -2.96 -7.46 11.55
CA GLN A 47 -4.12 -8.18 12.05
C GLN A 47 -3.78 -9.68 12.16
N ASP A 48 -4.22 -10.36 13.22
CA ASP A 48 -3.99 -11.81 13.46
C ASP A 48 -2.54 -12.29 13.32
N ARG A 49 -1.58 -11.46 13.71
CA ARG A 49 -0.14 -11.75 13.60
C ARG A 49 0.38 -11.93 12.16
N LYS A 50 -0.36 -11.43 11.15
CA LYS A 50 0.00 -11.50 9.74
C LYS A 50 0.39 -10.13 9.19
N THR A 51 1.34 -10.11 8.25
CA THR A 51 1.75 -8.93 7.50
C THR A 51 0.82 -8.69 6.30
N TYR A 52 0.90 -7.50 5.68
CA TYR A 52 0.19 -7.23 4.43
C TYR A 52 0.51 -8.26 3.34
N TRP A 53 1.76 -8.72 3.27
CA TRP A 53 2.18 -9.73 2.31
C TRP A 53 1.53 -11.10 2.58
N ASP A 54 1.47 -11.53 3.85
CA ASP A 54 0.81 -12.79 4.22
C ASP A 54 -0.68 -12.78 3.84
N PHE A 55 -1.36 -11.65 4.07
CA PHE A 55 -2.77 -11.49 3.69
C PHE A 55 -2.97 -11.55 2.17
N ALA A 56 -2.15 -10.82 1.41
CA ALA A 56 -2.22 -10.83 -0.04
C ALA A 56 -1.93 -12.22 -0.61
N GLN A 57 -0.90 -12.90 -0.10
CA GLN A 57 -0.53 -14.24 -0.53
C GLN A 57 -1.64 -15.26 -0.22
N SER A 58 -2.23 -15.19 0.98
CA SER A 58 -3.37 -16.03 1.35
C SER A 58 -4.57 -15.80 0.42
N PHE A 59 -4.87 -14.54 0.10
CA PHE A 59 -5.93 -14.20 -0.86
C PHE A 59 -5.62 -14.74 -2.26
N LEU A 60 -4.40 -14.57 -2.75
CA LEU A 60 -4.00 -15.04 -4.08
C LEU A 60 -4.08 -16.56 -4.21
N VAL A 61 -3.60 -17.29 -3.20
CA VAL A 61 -3.71 -18.76 -3.16
C VAL A 61 -5.17 -19.18 -3.19
N HIS A 62 -6.04 -18.55 -2.40
CA HIS A 62 -7.48 -18.84 -2.43
C HIS A 62 -8.08 -18.53 -3.81
N SER A 63 -7.77 -17.37 -4.39
CA SER A 63 -8.31 -16.88 -5.66
C SER A 63 -8.02 -17.79 -6.86
N ASN A 64 -6.93 -18.57 -6.81
CA ASN A 64 -6.57 -19.52 -7.87
C ASN A 64 -7.56 -20.69 -8.01
N TYR A 65 -8.23 -21.03 -6.90
CA TYR A 65 -9.24 -22.10 -6.83
C TYR A 65 -10.66 -21.56 -7.00
N THR A 66 -10.83 -20.23 -7.04
CA THR A 66 -12.14 -19.61 -7.18
C THR A 66 -12.76 -19.96 -8.55
N PRO A 67 -13.97 -20.54 -8.59
CA PRO A 67 -14.54 -21.10 -9.81
C PRO A 67 -15.09 -20.05 -10.77
N SER A 68 -15.41 -18.84 -10.28
CA SER A 68 -16.07 -17.80 -11.04
C SER A 68 -15.54 -16.41 -10.69
N TYR A 69 -15.55 -15.50 -11.65
CA TYR A 69 -15.15 -14.12 -11.45
C TYR A 69 -16.09 -13.40 -10.47
N LYS A 70 -17.36 -13.79 -10.41
CA LYS A 70 -18.28 -13.29 -9.38
C LYS A 70 -17.78 -13.59 -7.98
N GLN A 71 -17.45 -14.84 -7.69
CA GLN A 71 -16.93 -15.24 -6.38
C GLN A 71 -15.60 -14.51 -6.09
N PHE A 72 -14.73 -14.36 -7.09
CA PHE A 72 -13.49 -13.61 -6.92
C PHE A 72 -13.73 -12.16 -6.46
N LYS A 73 -14.78 -11.50 -6.98
CA LYS A 73 -15.15 -10.14 -6.57
C LYS A 73 -15.69 -10.09 -5.14
N GLU A 74 -16.42 -11.11 -4.72
CA GLU A 74 -16.90 -11.25 -3.34
C GLU A 74 -15.72 -11.47 -2.38
N ASP A 75 -14.81 -12.40 -2.70
CA ASP A 75 -13.59 -12.66 -1.93
C ASP A 75 -12.70 -11.40 -1.86
N LEU A 76 -12.60 -10.65 -2.97
CA LEU A 76 -11.83 -9.40 -3.03
C LEU A 76 -12.44 -8.32 -2.12
N TYR A 77 -13.77 -8.22 -2.08
CA TYR A 77 -14.46 -7.30 -1.17
C TYR A 77 -14.15 -7.65 0.29
N GLU A 78 -14.24 -8.93 0.66
CA GLU A 78 -13.92 -9.39 2.02
C GLU A 78 -12.46 -9.11 2.38
N TYR A 79 -11.52 -9.42 1.47
CA TYR A 79 -10.09 -9.15 1.67
C TYR A 79 -9.79 -7.67 1.91
N LEU A 80 -10.42 -6.77 1.16
CA LEU A 80 -10.23 -5.33 1.30
C LEU A 80 -10.84 -4.80 2.60
N THR A 81 -11.99 -5.33 3.01
CA THR A 81 -12.73 -4.85 4.19
C THR A 81 -12.34 -5.53 5.51
N ALA A 82 -11.64 -6.67 5.48
CA ALA A 82 -11.30 -7.46 6.68
C ALA A 82 -10.56 -6.68 7.79
N SER A 83 -9.80 -5.64 7.43
CA SER A 83 -9.03 -4.80 8.36
C SER A 83 -9.63 -3.40 8.56
N MET A 84 -10.81 -3.14 8.00
CA MET A 84 -11.48 -1.85 8.13
C MET A 84 -12.37 -1.84 9.37
N ASP A 85 -12.41 -0.73 10.10
CA ASP A 85 -13.29 -0.56 11.25
C ASP A 85 -14.77 -0.77 10.80
N PRO A 86 -15.47 -1.77 11.37
CA PRO A 86 -16.88 -2.02 11.06
C PRO A 86 -17.77 -0.79 11.30
N ALA A 87 -17.40 0.12 12.20
CA ALA A 87 -18.15 1.33 12.51
C ALA A 87 -18.09 2.38 11.38
N TYR A 88 -16.97 2.49 10.66
CA TYR A 88 -16.87 3.34 9.48
C TYR A 88 -17.44 2.63 8.24
N GLY A 89 -17.14 1.33 8.08
CA GLY A 89 -17.66 0.53 6.97
C GLY A 89 -19.18 0.51 6.87
N LYS A 90 -19.88 0.55 8.02
CA LYS A 90 -21.35 0.64 8.10
C LYS A 90 -21.93 1.98 7.63
N ARG A 91 -21.13 3.03 7.42
CA ARG A 91 -21.57 4.40 7.09
C ARG A 91 -21.53 4.73 5.58
N HIS A 92 -21.78 3.76 4.70
CA HIS A 92 -21.89 3.86 3.23
C HIS A 92 -20.67 3.39 2.40
N PHE A 93 -19.43 3.52 2.87
CA PHE A 93 -18.27 3.16 2.02
C PHE A 93 -18.27 1.68 1.63
N ASN A 94 -18.51 0.76 2.57
CA ASN A 94 -18.48 -0.68 2.26
C ASN A 94 -19.58 -1.05 1.26
N GLU A 95 -20.76 -0.46 1.39
CA GLU A 95 -21.84 -0.68 0.43
C GLU A 95 -21.47 -0.14 -0.96
N GLN A 96 -20.90 1.07 -1.05
CA GLN A 96 -20.43 1.62 -2.31
C GLN A 96 -19.35 0.72 -2.95
N LEU A 97 -18.37 0.26 -2.16
CA LEU A 97 -17.32 -0.65 -2.62
C LEU A 97 -17.91 -1.97 -3.11
N TYR A 98 -18.84 -2.56 -2.36
CA TYR A 98 -19.50 -3.81 -2.72
C TYR A 98 -20.27 -3.66 -4.04
N GLN A 99 -21.09 -2.61 -4.17
CA GLN A 99 -21.83 -2.35 -5.41
C GLN A 99 -20.89 -2.04 -6.58
N TYR A 100 -19.81 -1.29 -6.35
CA TYR A 100 -18.80 -1.01 -7.38
C TYR A 100 -18.15 -2.29 -7.90
N LEU A 101 -17.73 -3.17 -7.00
CA LEU A 101 -17.17 -4.48 -7.36
C LEU A 101 -18.22 -5.32 -8.09
N LYS A 102 -19.41 -5.52 -7.51
CA LYS A 102 -20.49 -6.28 -8.14
C LYS A 102 -20.76 -5.85 -9.59
N ASN A 103 -20.81 -4.54 -9.84
CA ASN A 103 -21.07 -3.96 -11.17
C ASN A 103 -19.84 -3.89 -12.08
N THR A 104 -18.66 -4.29 -11.60
CA THR A 104 -17.45 -4.35 -12.42
C THR A 104 -17.46 -5.61 -13.27
N TYR A 105 -17.45 -5.41 -14.59
CA TYR A 105 -17.40 -6.46 -15.62
C TYR A 105 -18.38 -7.64 -15.43
N PRO A 106 -19.69 -7.39 -15.24
CA PRO A 106 -20.67 -8.44 -14.90
C PRO A 106 -20.81 -9.52 -15.99
N HIS A 107 -20.52 -9.18 -17.25
CA HIS A 107 -20.53 -10.13 -18.36
C HIS A 107 -19.43 -11.23 -18.26
N ASN A 108 -18.44 -11.05 -17.38
CA ASN A 108 -17.40 -12.06 -17.14
C ASN A 108 -17.68 -12.89 -15.88
N ASP A 109 -18.78 -12.65 -15.15
CA ASP A 109 -19.05 -13.24 -13.83
C ASP A 109 -18.98 -14.76 -13.80
N PHE A 110 -19.39 -15.42 -14.88
CA PHE A 110 -19.41 -16.88 -15.01
C PHE A 110 -18.10 -17.49 -15.51
N GLN A 111 -17.11 -16.66 -15.84
CA GLN A 111 -15.81 -17.09 -16.33
C GLN A 111 -14.83 -17.23 -15.17
N LYS A 112 -13.80 -18.08 -15.33
CA LYS A 112 -12.72 -18.16 -14.34
C LYS A 112 -11.93 -16.83 -14.32
N PRO A 113 -11.60 -16.26 -13.14
CA PRO A 113 -10.73 -15.09 -13.08
C PRO A 113 -9.39 -15.41 -13.76
N ASN A 114 -8.95 -14.51 -14.62
CA ASN A 114 -7.64 -14.56 -15.25
C ASN A 114 -6.86 -13.29 -14.90
N GLU A 115 -5.55 -13.33 -15.12
CA GLU A 115 -4.66 -12.22 -14.78
C GLU A 115 -5.12 -10.88 -15.38
N PHE A 116 -5.63 -10.89 -16.61
CA PHE A 116 -6.10 -9.69 -17.28
C PHE A 116 -7.34 -9.08 -16.60
N LEU A 117 -8.30 -9.91 -16.20
CA LEU A 117 -9.47 -9.46 -15.42
C LEU A 117 -9.04 -8.92 -14.06
N ILE A 118 -8.08 -9.57 -13.39
CA ILE A 118 -7.56 -9.11 -12.09
C ILE A 118 -6.92 -7.73 -12.22
N ILE A 119 -6.00 -7.55 -13.18
CA ILE A 119 -5.32 -6.26 -13.43
C ILE A 119 -6.35 -5.16 -13.74
N ARG A 120 -7.33 -5.45 -14.60
CA ARG A 120 -8.38 -4.48 -14.96
C ARG A 120 -9.25 -4.11 -13.77
N THR A 121 -9.61 -5.09 -12.94
CA THR A 121 -10.41 -4.87 -11.72
C THR A 121 -9.65 -3.99 -10.73
N CYS A 122 -8.39 -4.31 -10.46
CA CYS A 122 -7.54 -3.55 -9.55
C CYS A 122 -7.32 -2.12 -10.06
N SER A 123 -7.09 -1.94 -11.36
CA SER A 123 -6.97 -0.62 -11.97
C SER A 123 -8.27 0.20 -11.84
N ARG A 124 -9.43 -0.41 -12.06
CA ARG A 124 -10.74 0.26 -11.87
C ARG A 124 -10.99 0.64 -10.42
N LEU A 125 -10.65 -0.22 -9.48
CA LEU A 125 -10.72 0.09 -8.04
C LEU A 125 -9.89 1.33 -7.70
N LEU A 126 -8.68 1.45 -8.25
CA LEU A 126 -7.86 2.64 -8.02
C LEU A 126 -8.47 3.92 -8.64
N ASN A 127 -9.19 3.83 -9.76
CA ASN A 127 -9.94 4.97 -10.29
C ASN A 127 -11.09 5.38 -9.35
N PHE A 128 -11.77 4.40 -8.76
CA PHE A 128 -12.87 4.63 -7.82
C PHE A 128 -12.39 5.22 -6.48
N LEU A 129 -11.26 4.72 -5.96
CA LEU A 129 -10.75 5.10 -4.65
C LEU A 129 -9.91 6.38 -4.67
N VAL A 130 -9.16 6.63 -5.75
CA VAL A 130 -8.20 7.74 -5.81
C VAL A 130 -8.68 8.83 -6.77
N VAL A 131 -8.55 8.59 -8.07
CA VAL A 131 -8.98 9.53 -9.13
C VAL A 131 -9.02 8.82 -10.50
N ASP A 132 -9.98 9.17 -11.34
CA ASP A 132 -10.15 8.61 -12.69
C ASP A 132 -9.66 9.53 -13.82
N ASN A 133 -9.79 10.85 -13.64
CA ASN A 133 -9.64 11.81 -14.74
C ASN A 133 -8.65 12.95 -14.39
N PRO A 134 -7.64 13.23 -15.24
CA PRO A 134 -6.68 14.32 -15.00
C PRO A 134 -7.25 15.73 -15.21
N VAL A 135 -8.26 15.90 -16.06
CA VAL A 135 -8.86 17.20 -16.40
C VAL A 135 -9.91 17.62 -15.37
N ARG A 136 -10.67 16.63 -14.87
CA ARG A 136 -11.69 16.82 -13.82
C ARG A 136 -11.49 15.76 -12.73
N PRO A 137 -10.53 15.97 -11.82
CA PRO A 137 -10.19 14.97 -10.82
C PRO A 137 -11.33 14.83 -9.81
N ASN A 138 -12.18 13.81 -9.98
CA ASN A 138 -13.10 13.38 -8.94
C ASN A 138 -12.34 12.47 -7.97
N HIS A 139 -11.97 13.04 -6.83
CA HIS A 139 -11.19 12.38 -5.79
C HIS A 139 -11.85 12.50 -4.40
N PHE A 140 -13.17 12.74 -4.37
CA PHE A 140 -13.94 12.85 -3.14
C PHE A 140 -13.87 11.59 -2.30
N THR A 141 -13.92 10.40 -2.92
CA THR A 141 -13.74 9.12 -2.22
C THR A 141 -12.41 9.08 -1.46
N PHE A 142 -11.33 9.55 -2.10
CA PHE A 142 -10.01 9.56 -1.48
C PHE A 142 -9.93 10.53 -0.30
N VAL A 143 -10.47 11.74 -0.47
CA VAL A 143 -10.53 12.75 0.59
C VAL A 143 -11.40 12.25 1.75
N ASP A 144 -12.54 11.62 1.47
CA ASP A 144 -13.42 11.06 2.50
C ASP A 144 -12.72 9.95 3.29
N LEU A 145 -12.07 9.01 2.60
CA LEU A 145 -11.30 7.95 3.23
C LEU A 145 -10.18 8.50 4.11
N THR A 146 -9.36 9.41 3.58
CA THR A 146 -8.25 10.00 4.33
C THR A 146 -8.74 10.83 5.52
N THR A 147 -9.87 11.54 5.40
CA THR A 147 -10.43 12.36 6.48
C THR A 147 -11.05 11.51 7.59
N ASN A 148 -11.73 10.41 7.25
CA ASN A 148 -12.47 9.63 8.24
C ASN A 148 -11.70 8.40 8.78
N LEU A 149 -10.86 7.76 7.97
CA LEU A 149 -10.04 6.60 8.37
C LEU A 149 -8.59 6.98 8.68
N GLY A 150 -8.14 8.15 8.20
CA GLY A 150 -6.74 8.54 8.23
C GLY A 150 -5.95 8.07 7.00
N GLU A 151 -4.83 8.74 6.75
CA GLU A 151 -3.98 8.52 5.58
C GLU A 151 -3.31 7.14 5.62
N THR A 152 -2.87 6.69 6.80
CA THR A 152 -2.20 5.40 6.99
C THR A 152 -3.09 4.22 6.60
N VAL A 153 -4.34 4.20 7.11
CA VAL A 153 -5.29 3.12 6.84
C VAL A 153 -5.72 3.15 5.36
N THR A 154 -5.94 4.34 4.81
CA THR A 154 -6.26 4.52 3.39
C THR A 154 -5.13 4.02 2.50
N THR A 155 -3.87 4.34 2.81
CA THR A 155 -2.70 3.80 2.11
C THR A 155 -2.63 2.27 2.25
N GLY A 156 -2.94 1.71 3.42
CA GLY A 156 -3.04 0.26 3.62
C GLY A 156 -4.07 -0.42 2.71
N LEU A 157 -5.22 0.22 2.49
CA LEU A 157 -6.23 -0.26 1.53
C LEU A 157 -5.69 -0.25 0.10
N LEU A 158 -5.04 0.84 -0.33
CA LEU A 158 -4.44 0.93 -1.66
C LEU A 158 -3.30 -0.08 -1.85
N LEU A 159 -2.47 -0.27 -0.83
CA LEU A 159 -1.40 -1.25 -0.81
C LEU A 159 -1.94 -2.67 -0.98
N LYS A 160 -3.02 -3.03 -0.27
CA LYS A 160 -3.70 -4.32 -0.44
C LYS A 160 -4.07 -4.59 -1.89
N ILE A 161 -4.56 -3.59 -2.63
CA ILE A 161 -4.92 -3.71 -4.05
C ILE A 161 -3.68 -3.91 -4.92
N VAL A 162 -2.59 -3.18 -4.65
CA VAL A 162 -1.33 -3.35 -5.40
C VAL A 162 -0.69 -4.71 -5.15
N LEU A 163 -0.80 -5.25 -3.93
CA LEU A 163 -0.28 -6.58 -3.61
C LEU A 163 -1.06 -7.72 -4.28
N VAL A 164 -2.32 -7.51 -4.66
CA VAL A 164 -3.05 -8.48 -5.51
C VAL A 164 -2.41 -8.60 -6.89
N SER A 165 -1.86 -7.51 -7.44
CA SER A 165 -1.15 -7.55 -8.72
C SER A 165 -0.13 -6.43 -8.81
N HIS A 166 1.15 -6.76 -8.65
CA HIS A 166 2.24 -5.78 -8.67
C HIS A 166 2.30 -4.98 -9.98
N LYS A 167 1.78 -5.54 -11.08
CA LYS A 167 1.64 -4.89 -12.40
C LYS A 167 0.80 -3.60 -12.37
N ILE A 168 0.00 -3.37 -11.33
CA ILE A 168 -0.81 -2.15 -11.19
C ILE A 168 -0.12 -1.03 -10.39
N LYS A 169 1.09 -1.23 -9.86
CA LYS A 169 1.85 -0.18 -9.17
C LYS A 169 2.01 1.10 -10.00
N PRO A 170 2.45 1.05 -11.29
CA PRO A 170 2.54 2.26 -12.11
C PRO A 170 1.19 2.95 -12.30
N SER A 171 0.11 2.15 -12.28
CA SER A 171 -1.25 2.65 -12.35
C SER A 171 -1.56 3.48 -11.09
N LEU A 172 -1.20 3.02 -9.89
CA LEU A 172 -1.38 3.78 -8.66
C LEU A 172 -0.58 5.09 -8.66
N GLU A 173 0.71 5.02 -9.01
CA GLU A 173 1.60 6.18 -9.08
C GLU A 173 1.04 7.25 -10.02
N LYS A 174 0.48 6.84 -11.16
CA LYS A 174 -0.19 7.77 -12.08
C LYS A 174 -1.35 8.52 -11.43
N ARG A 175 -2.15 7.89 -10.56
CA ARG A 175 -3.27 8.58 -9.87
C ARG A 175 -2.74 9.60 -8.88
N PHE A 176 -1.70 9.27 -8.13
CA PHE A 176 -1.05 10.25 -7.24
C PHE A 176 -0.41 11.40 -8.01
N ALA A 177 0.18 11.15 -9.18
CA ALA A 177 0.68 12.21 -10.05
C ALA A 177 -0.45 13.14 -10.53
N ILE A 178 -1.64 12.60 -10.83
CA ILE A 178 -2.82 13.42 -11.17
C ILE A 178 -3.21 14.32 -9.99
N LEU A 179 -3.30 13.77 -8.77
CA LEU A 179 -3.62 14.56 -7.58
C LEU A 179 -2.56 15.62 -7.28
N PHE A 180 -1.29 15.24 -7.38
CA PHE A 180 -0.18 16.17 -7.20
C PHE A 180 -0.27 17.34 -8.18
N ASN A 181 -0.44 17.07 -9.47
CA ASN A 181 -0.57 18.11 -10.49
C ASN A 181 -1.82 18.98 -10.27
N HIS A 182 -2.93 18.42 -9.78
CA HIS A 182 -4.13 19.19 -9.48
C HIS A 182 -3.91 20.21 -8.35
N TYR A 183 -3.05 19.88 -7.38
CA TYR A 183 -2.77 20.70 -6.20
C TYR A 183 -1.39 21.38 -6.23
N GLU A 184 -0.68 21.36 -7.36
CA GLU A 184 0.68 21.89 -7.47
C GLU A 184 0.78 23.39 -7.09
N SER A 185 -0.25 24.18 -7.44
CA SER A 185 -0.33 25.60 -7.10
C SER A 185 -0.87 25.87 -5.70
N SER A 186 -1.28 24.84 -4.97
CA SER A 186 -1.83 24.98 -3.62
C SER A 186 -0.71 25.05 -2.58
N HIS A 187 -0.90 25.90 -1.57
CA HIS A 187 0.00 25.93 -0.44
C HIS A 187 -0.09 24.62 0.32
N ARG A 188 1.05 24.11 0.77
CA ARG A 188 1.16 22.83 1.49
C ARG A 188 0.23 22.76 2.71
N GLU A 189 0.06 23.87 3.42
CA GLU A 189 -0.83 24.00 4.58
C GLU A 189 -2.33 23.86 4.22
N GLY A 190 -2.68 24.09 2.95
CA GLY A 190 -4.05 23.93 2.44
C GLY A 190 -4.41 22.49 2.07
N VAL A 191 -3.43 21.59 1.93
CA VAL A 191 -3.64 20.18 1.53
C VAL A 191 -2.81 19.18 2.36
N PRO A 192 -2.85 19.25 3.70
CA PRO A 192 -2.05 18.38 4.55
C PRO A 192 -2.38 16.88 4.36
N TRP A 193 -3.63 16.56 4.02
CA TRP A 193 -4.07 15.19 3.73
C TRP A 193 -3.32 14.60 2.53
N LEU A 194 -3.06 15.39 1.48
CA LEU A 194 -2.39 14.93 0.27
C LEU A 194 -0.91 14.67 0.56
N VAL A 195 -0.26 15.60 1.26
CA VAL A 195 1.15 15.46 1.67
C VAL A 195 1.32 14.21 2.52
N LYS A 196 0.52 14.05 3.58
CA LYS A 196 0.59 12.88 4.46
C LYS A 196 0.31 11.58 3.71
N SER A 197 -0.63 11.60 2.77
CA SER A 197 -0.93 10.43 1.92
C SER A 197 0.24 10.06 1.02
N LEU A 198 0.90 11.05 0.40
CA LEU A 198 2.10 10.83 -0.42
C LEU A 198 3.25 10.26 0.42
N GLU A 199 3.50 10.79 1.62
CA GLU A 199 4.52 10.25 2.52
C GLU A 199 4.22 8.81 2.94
N ASN A 200 2.97 8.53 3.34
CA ASN A 200 2.54 7.17 3.68
C ASN A 200 2.72 6.22 2.49
N MET A 201 2.33 6.65 1.29
CA MET A 201 2.47 5.84 0.07
C MET A 201 3.94 5.58 -0.27
N ASN A 202 4.80 6.59 -0.16
CA ASN A 202 6.24 6.44 -0.37
C ASN A 202 6.85 5.43 0.59
N ILE A 203 6.49 5.49 1.87
CA ILE A 203 6.95 4.53 2.88
C ILE A 203 6.44 3.12 2.53
N ALA A 204 5.14 2.95 2.31
CA ALA A 204 4.54 1.66 1.99
C ALA A 204 5.17 1.03 0.73
N LEU A 205 5.36 1.81 -0.33
CA LEU A 205 5.97 1.31 -1.57
C LEU A 205 7.45 0.97 -1.38
N SER A 206 8.19 1.75 -0.60
CA SER A 206 9.60 1.47 -0.31
C SER A 206 9.79 0.20 0.51
N LEU A 207 8.90 -0.07 1.47
CA LEU A 207 8.93 -1.26 2.29
C LEU A 207 8.55 -2.54 1.53
N HIS A 208 7.55 -2.46 0.65
CA HIS A 208 6.99 -3.65 0.00
C HIS A 208 7.53 -3.91 -1.42
N PHE A 209 8.08 -2.90 -2.09
CA PHE A 209 8.59 -2.99 -3.46
C PHE A 209 10.01 -2.44 -3.63
N GLY A 210 10.55 -1.77 -2.61
CA GLY A 210 11.92 -1.26 -2.63
C GLY A 210 12.93 -2.28 -2.11
N SER A 211 14.19 -1.86 -2.06
CA SER A 211 15.30 -2.61 -1.48
C SER A 211 15.57 -2.24 -0.02
N ALA A 212 14.59 -1.64 0.67
CA ALA A 212 14.76 -1.19 2.05
C ALA A 212 14.85 -2.40 2.99
N ASP A 213 16.03 -2.63 3.58
CA ASP A 213 16.19 -3.65 4.61
C ASP A 213 15.63 -3.13 5.95
N VAL A 214 14.48 -3.67 6.33
CA VAL A 214 13.79 -3.34 7.59
C VAL A 214 13.92 -4.43 8.64
N SER A 215 14.86 -5.36 8.48
CA SER A 215 15.10 -6.45 9.44
C SER A 215 15.40 -5.93 10.85
N CYS A 216 16.00 -4.74 10.97
CA CYS A 216 16.25 -4.05 12.24
C CYS A 216 14.94 -3.61 12.94
N LEU A 217 13.92 -3.19 12.19
CA LEU A 217 12.64 -2.75 12.76
C LEU A 217 11.85 -3.93 13.36
N ASN A 218 11.98 -5.12 12.79
CA ASN A 218 11.37 -6.34 13.32
C ASN A 218 11.93 -6.75 14.70
N GLN A 219 13.12 -6.28 15.09
CA GLN A 219 13.71 -6.56 16.40
C GLN A 219 13.26 -5.59 17.49
N ILE A 220 12.69 -4.44 17.10
CA ILE A 220 12.30 -3.34 18.00
C ILE A 220 10.77 -3.30 18.20
N MET A 221 10.01 -4.04 17.39
CA MET A 221 8.54 -4.10 17.38
C MET A 221 7.98 -5.38 17.99
#